data_AF-A0A2N0ZB11-F1
#
_entry.id   AF-A0A2N0ZB11-F1
#
_cell.length_a   1.000
_cell.length_b   1.000
_cell.length_c   1.000
_cell.angle_alpha   90.00
_cell.angle_beta   90.00
_cell.angle_gamma   90.00
#
_symmetry.space_group_name_H-M   'P 1'
#
loop_
_entity.id
_entity.type
_entity.pdbx_description
1 polymer ?
#
loop_
_entity_poly.entity_id
_entity_poly.type
_entity_poly.pdbx_seq_one_letter_code
_entity_poly.pdbx_strand_id
1 'polypeptide(L)' 'MGVQGLFEWLQQQAQYVLFIVLIVIILVTGAKRAWIAMIASIIGLAFIGIFILNPDIISSLAEWLNSKLNIGR' A
#
# COMPACT_ATOMS: atom_id res chain seq x y z
N MET A 1 9.14 25.69 7.72
CA MET A 1 9.00 24.44 6.94
C MET A 1 7.93 24.70 5.90
N GLY A 2 8.27 24.72 4.61
CA GLY A 2 7.27 24.94 3.55
C GLY A 2 6.29 23.78 3.48
N VAL A 3 5.15 23.99 2.81
CA VAL A 3 4.12 22.96 2.58
C VAL A 3 4.72 21.69 1.96
N GLN A 4 5.71 21.85 1.08
CA GLN A 4 6.49 20.76 0.49
C GLN A 4 7.17 19.86 1.54
N GLY A 5 7.86 20.46 2.53
CA GLY A 5 8.57 19.70 3.56
C GLY A 5 7.64 19.03 4.57
N LEU A 6 6.44 19.60 4.80
CA LEU A 6 5.40 18.93 5.58
C LEU A 6 4.84 17.69 4.85
N PHE A 7 4.71 17.77 3.53
CA PHE A 7 4.22 16.68 2.71
C PHE A 7 5.22 15.51 2.64
N GLU A 8 6.50 15.80 2.43
CA GLU A 8 7.56 14.79 2.45
C GLU A 8 7.68 14.10 3.82
N TRP A 9 7.57 14.88 4.90
CA TRP A 9 7.56 14.34 6.25
C TRP A 9 6.34 13.43 6.49
N LEU A 10 5.15 13.85 6.07
CA LEU A 10 3.94 13.03 6.15
C LEU A 10 4.05 11.74 5.33
N GLN A 11 4.64 11.81 4.15
CA GLN A 11 4.85 10.65 3.29
C GLN A 11 5.78 9.61 3.94
N GLN A 12 6.86 10.07 4.58
CA GLN A 12 7.73 9.19 5.37
C GLN A 12 6.99 8.57 6.55
N GLN A 13 6.26 9.37 7.34
CA GLN A 13 5.51 8.84 8.48
C GLN A 13 4.43 7.85 8.03
N ALA A 14 3.73 8.12 6.94
CA ALA A 14 2.70 7.26 6.38
C ALA A 14 3.26 5.88 5.98
N GLN A 15 4.46 5.81 5.40
CA GLN A 15 5.12 4.54 5.11
C GLN A 15 5.36 3.72 6.37
N TYR A 16 5.94 4.32 7.42
CA TYR A 16 6.20 3.61 8.68
C TYR A 16 4.92 3.13 9.36
N VAL A 17 3.89 3.98 9.39
CA VAL A 17 2.59 3.63 9.98
C VAL A 17 1.94 2.47 9.22
N LEU A 18 1.95 2.49 7.88
CA LEU A 18 1.41 1.40 7.06
C LEU A 18 2.08 0.05 7.36
N PHE A 19 3.41 0.02 7.49
CA PHE A 19 4.12 -1.20 7.85
C PHE A 19 3.77 -1.70 9.25
N ILE A 20 3.72 -0.81 10.24
CA ILE A 20 3.38 -1.16 11.62
C ILE A 20 1.97 -1.75 11.68
N VAL A 21 0.99 -1.09 11.05
CA VAL A 21 -0.40 -1.55 11.02
C VAL A 21 -0.51 -2.93 10.37
N LEU A 22 0.17 -3.15 9.24
CA LEU A 22 0.15 -4.45 8.56
C LEU A 22 0.75 -5.58 9.40
N ILE A 23 1.87 -5.33 10.09
CA ILE A 23 2.48 -6.30 11.01
C ILE A 23 1.50 -6.65 12.12
N VAL A 24 0.84 -5.66 12.71
CA VAL A 24 -0.18 -5.88 13.76
C VAL A 24 -1.35 -6.71 13.21
N ILE A 25 -1.83 -6.42 12.00
CA ILE A 25 -2.91 -7.19 11.37
C ILE A 25 -2.49 -8.65 11.15
N ILE A 26 -1.27 -8.91 10.67
CA ILE A 26 -0.75 -10.27 10.49
C ILE A 26 -0.70 -11.01 11.84
N LEU A 27 -0.21 -10.35 12.89
CA LEU A 27 -0.16 -10.93 14.24
C LEU A 27 -1.57 -11.25 14.79
N VAL A 28 -2.52 -10.33 14.64
CA VAL A 28 -3.90 -10.51 15.12
C VAL A 28 -4.64 -11.57 14.32
N THR A 29 -4.50 -11.58 13.00
CA THR A 29 -5.14 -12.58 12.12
C THR A 29 -4.53 -13.96 12.31
N GLY A 30 -3.22 -14.06 12.54
CA GLY A 30 -2.55 -15.30 12.95
C GLY A 30 -3.05 -15.81 14.30
N ALA A 31 -3.16 -14.94 15.32
CA ALA A 31 -3.68 -15.32 16.64
C ALA A 31 -5.14 -15.78 16.60
N LYS A 32 -5.97 -15.13 15.77
CA LYS A 32 -7.38 -15.53 15.57
C LYS A 32 -7.56 -16.70 14.61
N ARG A 33 -6.48 -17.29 14.06
CA ARG A 33 -6.51 -18.32 13.01
C ARG A 33 -7.38 -17.92 11.81
N ALA A 34 -7.47 -16.64 11.53
CA ALA A 34 -8.20 -16.09 10.40
C ALA A 34 -7.30 -16.16 9.15
N TRP A 35 -7.01 -17.37 8.69
CA TRP A 35 -6.02 -17.65 7.64
C TRP A 35 -6.27 -16.91 6.33
N ILE A 36 -7.54 -16.74 5.94
CA ILE A 36 -7.91 -15.99 4.73
C ILE A 36 -7.52 -14.51 4.88
N ALA A 37 -7.84 -13.89 6.02
CA ALA A 37 -7.47 -12.51 6.30
C ALA A 37 -5.95 -12.35 6.44
N MET A 38 -5.26 -13.36 6.98
CA MET A 38 -3.81 -13.38 7.07
C MET A 38 -3.17 -13.38 5.67
N ILE A 39 -3.62 -14.27 4.77
CA ILE A 39 -3.14 -14.30 3.38
C ILE A 39 -3.43 -12.98 2.67
N ALA A 40 -4.64 -12.43 2.81
CA ALA A 40 -4.99 -11.13 2.24
C ALA A 40 -4.07 -10.00 2.75
N SER A 41 -3.73 -10.00 4.05
CA SER A 41 -2.81 -9.01 4.63
C SER A 41 -1.37 -9.17 4.13
N ILE A 42 -0.91 -10.41 3.87
CA ILE A 42 0.39 -10.68 3.26
C ILE A 42 0.43 -10.18 1.82
N ILE A 43 -0.64 -10.40 1.04
CA ILE A 43 -0.76 -9.87 -0.32
C ILE A 43 -0.73 -8.34 -0.29
N GLY A 44 -1.48 -7.71 0.63
CA GLY A 44 -1.45 -6.26 0.81
C GLY A 44 -0.06 -5.72 1.15
N LEU A 45 0.69 -6.44 1.99
CA LEU A 45 2.07 -6.10 2.34
C LEU A 45 3.00 -6.21 1.13
N ALA A 46 2.86 -7.25 0.30
CA ALA A 46 3.62 -7.39 -0.93
C ALA A 46 3.33 -6.24 -1.93
N PHE A 47 2.07 -5.87 -2.10
CA PHE A 47 1.69 -4.72 -2.94
C PHE A 47 2.30 -3.42 -2.44
N ILE A 48 2.20 -3.13 -1.14
CA ILE A 48 2.78 -1.92 -0.55
C ILE A 48 4.32 -1.94 -0.67
N GLY A 49 4.97 -3.09 -0.46
CA GLY A 49 6.41 -3.23 -0.67
C GLY A 49 6.83 -2.95 -2.10
N ILE A 50 6.09 -3.47 -3.08
CA ILE A 50 6.32 -3.21 -4.51
C ILE A 50 6.14 -1.73 -4.83
N PHE A 51 5.12 -1.07 -4.30
CA PHE A 51 4.91 0.36 -4.50
C PHE A 51 6.01 1.24 -3.90
N ILE A 52 6.55 0.85 -2.74
CA ILE A 52 7.64 1.60 -2.11
C ILE A 52 8.94 1.44 -2.89
N LEU A 53 9.21 0.25 -3.43
CA LEU A 53 10.42 -0.03 -4.21
C LEU A 53 10.36 0.54 -5.63
N ASN A 54 9.18 0.53 -6.24
CA ASN A 54 8.93 1.03 -7.59
C ASN A 54 7.63 1.85 -7.61
N PRO A 55 7.69 3.15 -7.25
CA PRO A 55 6.49 4.01 -7.19
C PRO A 55 5.83 4.20 -8.56
N ASP A 56 6.59 4.06 -9.66
CA ASP A 56 6.09 4.18 -11.04
C ASP A 56 5.06 3.09 -11.40
N ILE A 57 4.99 2.00 -10.62
CA ILE A 57 3.97 0.96 -10.79
C ILE A 57 2.55 1.51 -10.56
N ILE A 58 2.39 2.56 -9.73
CA ILE A 58 1.09 3.22 -9.56
C ILE A 58 0.62 3.80 -10.90
N SER A 59 1.51 4.52 -11.59
CA SER A 59 1.23 5.15 -12.88
C SER A 59 0.90 4.08 -13.93
N SER A 60 1.69 3.02 -14.02
CA SER A 60 1.46 1.90 -14.95
C SER A 60 0.16 1.13 -14.66
N LEU A 61 -0.19 0.93 -13.39
CA LEU A 61 -1.47 0.33 -13.01
C LEU A 61 -2.64 1.25 -13.34
N ALA A 62 -2.51 2.55 -13.10
CA ALA A 62 -3.53 3.53 -13.45
C ALA A 62 -3.75 3.57 -14.97
N GLU A 63 -2.68 3.56 -15.77
CA GLU A 63 -2.76 3.47 -17.23
C GLU A 63 -3.38 2.15 -17.71
N TRP A 64 -2.98 1.02 -17.12
CA TRP A 64 -3.60 -0.27 -17.42
C TRP A 64 -5.10 -0.29 -17.09
N LEU A 65 -5.47 0.23 -15.92
CA LEU A 65 -6.86 0.29 -15.47
C LEU A 65 -7.69 1.21 -16.37
N ASN A 66 -7.13 2.35 -16.77
CA ASN A 66 -7.77 3.28 -17.69
C ASN A 66 -7.95 2.65 -19.10
N SER A 67 -6.94 1.93 -19.59
CA SER A 67 -7.01 1.18 -20.85
C SER A 67 -8.08 0.08 -20.86
N LYS A 68 -8.37 -0.51 -19.69
CA LYS A 68 -9.38 -1.56 -19.52
C LYS A 68 -10.79 -1.00 -19.27
N LEU A 69 -10.90 0.10 -18.54
CA LEU A 69 -12.17 0.70 -18.18
C LEU A 69 -12.67 1.72 -19.21
N ASN A 70 -11.83 2.12 -20.18
CA ASN A 70 -12.17 3.10 -21.22
C ASN A 70 -12.79 4.39 -20.64
N ILE A 71 -12.33 4.79 -19.44
CA ILE A 71 -12.77 6.01 -18.74
C ILE A 71 -12.00 7.17 -19.36
N GLY A 72 -12.43 7.55 -20.56
CA GLY A 72 -11.75 8.55 -21.37
C GLY A 72 -12.41 8.80 -22.72
N ARG A 73 -13.72 8.56 -22.84
CA ARG A 73 -14.56 9.23 -23.84
C ARG A 73 -15.42 10.27 -23.15
#